data_AF-A0A143Y2B4-F1
#
_entry.id   AF-A0A143Y2B4-F1
#
_cell.length_a   1.000
_cell.length_b   1.000
_cell.length_c   1.000
_cell.angle_alpha   90.00
_cell.angle_beta   90.00
_cell.angle_gamma   90.00
#
_symmetry.space_group_name_H-M   'P 1'
#
loop_
_entity.id
_entity.type
_entity.pdbx_description
1 polymer ?
#
loop_
_entity_poly.entity_id
_entity_poly.type
_entity_poly.pdbx_seq_one_letter_code
_entity_poly.pdbx_strand_id
1 'polypeptide(L)'
;MYPSTPYAAFKKLIKRYNNTVTDETLKLPNIPLHGLRHTSATLLISQNVDVKTVSGRLGHSQTSTTMDIYAHSLKKMDEVAAETLNNLLSKQA
;
A
#
# COMPACT_ATOMS: atom_id res chain seq x y z
N MET A 1 -29.80 11.57 16.05
CA MET A 1 -28.81 10.51 16.37
C MET A 1 -28.15 10.11 15.06
N TYR A 2 -26.96 10.64 14.76
CA TYR A 2 -26.30 10.42 13.48
C TYR A 2 -25.90 8.94 13.32
N PRO A 3 -26.13 8.30 12.17
CA PRO A 3 -25.65 6.95 11.95
C PRO A 3 -24.12 6.93 12.06
N SER A 4 -23.59 6.12 12.97
CA SER A 4 -22.16 5.92 13.13
C SER A 4 -21.62 5.24 11.88
N THR A 5 -21.02 6.01 10.97
CA THR A 5 -20.41 5.44 9.77
C THR A 5 -19.13 4.68 10.13
N PRO A 6 -18.73 3.67 9.34
CA PRO A 6 -17.45 2.99 9.51
C PRO A 6 -16.27 3.97 9.58
N TYR A 7 -16.32 5.03 8.77
CA TYR A 7 -15.34 6.12 8.81
C TYR A 7 -15.27 6.81 10.18
N ALA A 8 -16.42 7.19 10.74
CA ALA A 8 -16.47 7.84 12.04
C ALA A 8 -16.01 6.91 13.18
N ALA A 9 -16.34 5.62 13.11
CA ALA A 9 -15.88 4.61 14.06
C ALA A 9 -14.35 4.44 13.99
N PHE A 10 -13.79 4.34 12.78
CA PHE A 10 -12.35 4.22 12.55
C PHE A 10 -11.57 5.44 13.09
N LYS A 11 -12.05 6.66 12.81
CA LYS A 11 -11.41 7.89 13.32
C LYS A 11 -11.47 7.97 14.84
N LYS A 12 -12.57 7.53 15.46
CA LYS A 12 -12.69 7.44 16.93
C LYS A 12 -11.70 6.41 17.50
N LEU A 13 -11.50 5.28 16.83
CA LEU A 13 -10.53 4.26 17.25
C LEU A 13 -9.10 4.82 17.26
N ILE A 14 -8.66 5.44 16.15
CA ILE A 14 -7.33 6.07 16.07
C ILE A 14 -7.16 7.11 17.18
N LYS A 15 -8.15 7.98 17.38
CA LYS A 15 -8.11 9.00 18.42
C LYS A 15 -7.99 8.39 19.83
N ARG A 16 -8.76 7.33 20.11
CA ARG A 16 -8.72 6.64 21.40
C ARG A 16 -7.35 6.00 21.64
N TYR A 17 -6.81 5.28 20.66
CA TYR A 17 -5.47 4.69 20.75
C TYR A 17 -4.40 5.76 20.97
N ASN A 18 -4.40 6.83 20.18
CA ASN A 18 -3.42 7.91 20.32
C ASN A 18 -3.51 8.65 21.67
N ASN A 19 -4.67 8.63 22.33
CA ASN A 19 -4.84 9.20 23.67
C ASN A 19 -4.31 8.27 24.78
N THR A 20 -4.19 6.95 24.53
CA THR A 20 -3.64 6.00 25.50
C THR A 20 -2.12 5.89 25.45
N VAL A 21 -1.51 6.33 24.35
CA VAL A 21 -0.06 6.25 24.12
C VAL A 21 0.60 7.58 24.50
N THR A 22 1.54 7.53 25.44
CA THR A 22 2.34 8.69 25.87
C THR A 22 3.55 8.97 24.96
N ASP A 23 4.10 7.94 24.35
CA ASP A 23 5.22 8.05 23.40
C ASP A 23 4.70 8.56 22.03
N GLU A 24 5.15 9.74 21.63
CA GLU A 24 4.79 10.35 20.34
C GLU A 24 5.17 9.48 19.13
N THR A 25 6.23 8.66 19.23
CA THR A 25 6.72 7.84 18.11
C THR A 25 5.79 6.67 17.78
N LEU A 26 4.97 6.25 18.74
CA LEU A 26 4.05 5.12 18.62
C LEU A 26 2.62 5.55 18.21
N LYS A 27 2.36 6.85 18.10
CA LYS A 27 1.04 7.34 17.69
C LYS A 27 0.76 7.02 16.23
N LEU A 28 -0.48 6.62 15.96
CA LEU A 28 -0.92 6.29 14.62
C LEU A 28 -1.22 7.56 13.81
N PRO A 29 -0.88 7.56 12.51
CA PRO A 29 -1.15 8.67 11.62
C PRO A 29 -2.65 8.81 11.37
N ASN A 30 -3.08 10.05 11.11
CA ASN A 30 -4.47 10.36 10.89
C ASN A 30 -4.89 10.15 9.42
N ILE A 31 -5.05 8.90 9.02
CA ILE A 31 -5.41 8.52 7.64
C ILE A 31 -6.92 8.35 7.44
N PRO A 32 -7.45 8.51 6.21
CA PRO A 32 -8.80 8.08 5.89
C PRO A 32 -8.91 6.55 5.93
N LEU A 33 -10.12 6.02 6.10
CA LEU A 33 -10.36 4.57 6.09
C LEU A 33 -9.88 3.92 4.77
N HIS A 34 -10.07 4.61 3.64
CA HIS A 34 -9.56 4.17 2.33
C HIS A 34 -8.02 4.16 2.27
N GLY A 35 -7.33 4.86 3.17
CA GLY A 35 -5.87 4.81 3.29
C GLY A 35 -5.35 3.41 3.57
N LEU A 36 -6.12 2.58 4.30
CA LEU A 36 -5.76 1.17 4.54
C LEU A 36 -5.69 0.36 3.25
N ARG A 37 -6.56 0.66 2.27
CA ARG A 37 -6.54 0.04 0.94
C ARG A 37 -5.25 0.40 0.20
N HIS A 38 -4.82 1.66 0.31
CA HIS A 38 -3.55 2.08 -0.26
C HIS A 38 -2.36 1.39 0.39
N THR A 39 -2.32 1.31 1.72
CA THR A 39 -1.27 0.58 2.45
C THR A 39 -1.21 -0.88 2.02
N SER A 40 -2.35 -1.57 1.91
CA SER A 40 -2.40 -2.96 1.48
C SER A 40 -1.83 -3.16 0.08
N ALA A 41 -2.19 -2.30 -0.87
CA ALA A 41 -1.69 -2.39 -2.23
C ALA A 41 -0.18 -2.12 -2.32
N THR A 42 0.31 -1.07 -1.66
CA THR A 42 1.74 -0.76 -1.61
C THR A 42 2.54 -1.91 -1.00
N LEU A 43 2.04 -2.53 0.07
CA LEU A 43 2.71 -3.68 0.69
C LEU A 43 2.77 -4.87 -0.27
N LEU A 44 1.67 -5.21 -0.95
CA LEU A 44 1.65 -6.32 -1.91
C LEU A 44 2.61 -6.07 -3.08
N ILE A 45 2.61 -4.86 -3.63
CA ILE A 45 3.51 -4.48 -4.71
C ILE A 45 4.97 -4.54 -4.23
N SER A 46 5.26 -4.07 -3.01
CA SER A 46 6.62 -4.15 -2.46
C SER A 46 7.13 -5.58 -2.25
N GLN A 47 6.22 -6.56 -2.14
CA GLN A 47 6.54 -7.99 -2.06
C GLN A 47 6.56 -8.66 -3.43
N ASN A 48 6.70 -7.88 -4.51
CA ASN A 48 6.71 -8.33 -5.90
C ASN A 48 5.46 -9.11 -6.35
N VAL A 49 4.31 -8.89 -5.70
CA VAL A 49 3.04 -9.42 -6.19
C VAL A 49 2.64 -8.66 -7.45
N ASP A 50 2.22 -9.39 -8.49
CA ASP A 50 1.89 -8.78 -9.77
C ASP A 50 0.71 -7.80 -9.67
N VAL A 51 0.79 -6.71 -10.43
CA VAL A 51 -0.16 -5.60 -10.38
C VAL A 51 -1.57 -6.03 -10.77
N LYS A 52 -1.72 -7.03 -11.64
CA LYS A 52 -3.03 -7.53 -12.07
C LYS A 52 -3.70 -8.30 -10.93
N THR A 53 -2.96 -9.12 -10.19
CA THR A 53 -3.47 -9.77 -8.97
C THR A 53 -3.79 -8.75 -7.88
N VAL A 54 -2.92 -7.76 -7.65
CA VAL A 54 -3.21 -6.68 -6.68
C VAL A 54 -4.47 -5.93 -7.09
N SER A 55 -4.59 -5.53 -8.36
CA SER A 55 -5.77 -4.87 -8.93
C SER A 55 -7.06 -5.70 -8.75
N GLY A 56 -6.99 -7.01 -9.00
CA GLY A 56 -8.11 -7.93 -8.78
C GLY A 56 -8.53 -8.03 -7.31
N ARG A 57 -7.58 -8.11 -6.37
CA ARG A 57 -7.86 -8.11 -4.92
C ARG A 57 -8.48 -6.80 -4.44
N LEU A 58 -8.11 -5.70 -5.08
CA LEU A 58 -8.72 -4.40 -4.84
C LEU A 58 -10.12 -4.31 -5.48
N GLY A 59 -10.41 -5.09 -6.52
CA GLY A 59 -11.66 -5.00 -7.27
C GLY A 59 -11.69 -3.79 -8.20
N HIS A 60 -10.54 -3.36 -8.72
CA HIS A 60 -10.51 -2.38 -9.79
C HIS A 60 -10.92 -3.05 -11.10
N SER A 61 -11.87 -2.45 -11.83
CA SER A 61 -12.30 -2.94 -13.15
C SER A 61 -11.21 -2.76 -14.21
N GLN A 62 -10.33 -1.77 -14.03
CA GLN A 62 -9.19 -1.52 -14.88
C GLN A 62 -7.89 -1.62 -14.08
N THR A 63 -6.94 -2.39 -14.61
CA THR A 63 -5.60 -2.54 -14.02
C THR A 63 -4.79 -1.25 -14.07
N SER A 64 -5.05 -0.38 -15.05
CA SER A 64 -4.43 0.95 -15.19
C SER A 64 -4.62 1.80 -13.93
N THR A 65 -5.79 1.76 -13.29
CA THR A 65 -6.02 2.49 -12.04
C THR A 65 -5.04 2.10 -10.94
N THR A 66 -4.70 0.82 -10.80
CA THR A 66 -3.68 0.37 -9.85
C THR A 66 -2.28 0.79 -10.31
N MET A 67 -1.99 0.64 -11.60
CA MET A 67 -0.69 0.96 -12.18
C MET A 67 -0.34 2.45 -12.02
N ASP A 68 -1.30 3.33 -12.29
CA ASP A 68 -1.12 4.79 -12.18
C ASP A 68 -0.95 5.24 -10.72
N ILE A 69 -1.71 4.65 -9.79
CA ILE A 69 -1.63 5.01 -8.36
C ILE A 69 -0.32 4.56 -7.72
N TYR A 70 0.25 3.42 -8.15
CA TYR A 70 1.46 2.84 -7.55
C TYR A 70 2.69 2.87 -8.47
N ALA A 71 2.68 3.68 -9.52
CA ALA A 71 3.74 3.78 -10.52
C ALA A 71 5.15 3.92 -9.91
N HIS A 72 5.28 4.68 -8.82
CA HIS A 72 6.56 4.85 -8.11
C HIS A 72 7.09 3.53 -7.52
N SER A 73 6.23 2.72 -6.92
CA SER A 73 6.61 1.39 -6.39
C SER A 73 6.99 0.43 -7.52
N LEU A 74 6.35 0.55 -8.68
CA LEU A 74 6.64 -0.27 -9.86
C LEU A 74 7.97 0.08 -10.50
N LYS A 75 8.34 1.37 -10.54
CA LYS A 75 9.66 1.80 -11.01
C LYS A 75 10.79 1.12 -10.24
N LYS A 76 10.65 1.00 -8.91
CA LYS A 76 11.62 0.29 -8.08
C LYS A 76 11.70 -1.20 -8.41
N MET A 77 10.57 -1.84 -8.74
CA MET A 77 10.57 -3.24 -9.19
C MET A 77 11.26 -3.41 -10.55
N ASP A 78 11.08 -2.45 -11.46
CA ASP A 78 11.74 -2.43 -12.77
C ASP A 78 13.27 -2.32 -12.65
N GLU A 79 13.76 -1.48 -11.75
CA GLU A 79 15.19 -1.38 -11.42
C GLU A 79 15.76 -2.73 -10.94
N VAL A 80 15.05 -3.43 -10.04
CA VAL A 80 15.45 -4.77 -9.56
C VAL A 80 15.41 -5.80 -10.69
N ALA A 81 14.43 -5.72 -11.60
CA ALA A 81 14.36 -6.61 -12.76
C ALA A 81 15.56 -6.39 -13.71
N ALA A 82 15.94 -5.13 -13.95
CA ALA A 82 17.11 -4.78 -14.75
C ALA A 82 18.41 -5.29 -14.13
N GLU A 83 18.59 -5.14 -12.81
CA GLU A 83 19.74 -5.71 -12.09
C GLU A 83 19.77 -7.23 -12.16
N THR A 84 18.63 -7.89 -12.00
CA THR A 84 18.52 -9.35 -12.13
C THR A 84 18.93 -9.82 -13.52
N LEU A 85 18.48 -9.12 -14.57
CA LEU A 85 18.87 -9.40 -15.95
C LEU A 85 20.38 -9.21 -16.15
N ASN A 86 20.95 -8.09 -15.67
CA ASN A 86 22.38 -7.83 -15.74
C ASN A 86 23.18 -8.95 -15.05
N ASN A 87 22.74 -9.41 -13.87
CA ASN A 87 23.39 -10.49 -13.13
C ASN A 87 23.34 -11.83 -13.87
N LEU A 88 22.23 -12.15 -14.55
CA LEU A 88 22.11 -13.37 -15.35
C LEU A 88 23.03 -13.34 -16.58
N LEU A 89 23.13 -12.19 -17.25
CA LEU A 89 23.94 -12.01 -18.45
C LEU A 89 25.45 -11.94 -18.14
N SER A 90 25.82 -11.30 -17.03
CA SER A 90 27.22 -11.16 -16.60
C SER A 90 27.83 -12.43 -16.00
N LYS A 91 27.01 -13.38 -15.52
CA LYS A 91 27.49 -14.67 -14.99
C LYS A 91 27.82 -15.72 -16.06
N GLN A 92 27.61 -15.40 -17.34
CA GLN A 92 27.90 -16.27 -18.48
C GLN A 92 29.13 -15.81 -19.31
N ALA A 93 29.87 -14.81 -18.84
CA ALA A 93 31.12 -14.35 -19.46
C ALA A 93 32.36 -14.76 -18.65
#